data_AF-A0A3C0IM33-F1
#
_entry.id   AF-A0A3C0IM33-F1
#
_cell.length_a   1.000
_cell.length_b   1.000
_cell.length_c   1.000
_cell.angle_alpha   90.00
_cell.angle_beta   90.00
_cell.angle_gamma   90.00
#
_symmetry.space_group_name_H-M   'P 1'
#
loop_
_entity.id
_entity.type
_entity.pdbx_description
1 polymer ?
#
loop_
_entity_poly.entity_id
_entity_poly.type
_entity_poly.pdbx_seq_one_letter_code
_entity_poly.pdbx_strand_id
1 'polypeptide(L)' 'ITAQLASQLPVPIIASGGGGTMQHFTDAFTVGKADAALAASIFHFGEIAIPELKQYLQAQHIPVRL' A
#
# COMPACT_ATOMS: atom_id res chain seq x y z
N ILE A 1 1.65 0.70 14.30
CA ILE A 1 2.57 -0.45 14.40
C ILE A 1 3.50 -0.53 13.19
N THR A 2 2.96 -0.54 11.95
CA THR A 2 3.77 -0.65 10.72
C THR A 2 4.97 0.30 10.66
N ALA A 3 4.75 1.60 10.88
CA ALA A 3 5.82 2.62 10.86
C ALA A 3 6.92 2.36 11.89
N GLN A 4 6.54 1.87 13.08
CA GLN A 4 7.50 1.52 14.12
C GLN A 4 8.38 0.36 13.66
N LEU A 5 7.78 -0.73 13.16
CA LEU A 5 8.50 -1.91 12.69
C LEU A 5 9.41 -1.59 11.49
N ALA A 6 8.90 -0.82 10.51
CA ALA A 6 9.67 -0.39 9.33
C ALA A 6 10.89 0.47 9.69
N SER A 7 10.85 1.19 10.82
CA SER A 7 11.99 1.98 11.29
C SER A 7 12.99 1.22 12.16
N GLN A 8 12.60 0.07 12.72
CA GLN A 8 13.38 -0.66 13.74
C GLN A 8 14.01 -1.94 13.20
N LEU A 9 13.41 -2.54 12.17
CA LEU A 9 13.85 -3.82 11.63
C LEU A 9 14.62 -3.62 10.32
N PRO A 10 15.74 -4.33 10.11
CA PRO A 10 16.52 -4.25 8.88
C PRO A 10 15.95 -5.13 7.75
N VAL A 11 14.66 -5.47 7.80
CA VAL A 11 13.99 -6.34 6.82
C VAL A 11 12.78 -5.62 6.23
N PRO A 12 12.43 -5.87 4.95
CA PRO A 12 11.26 -5.26 4.33
C PRO A 12 9.96 -5.61 5.07
N ILE A 13 9.09 -4.62 5.22
CA ILE A 13 7.80 -4.74 5.90
C ILE A 13 6.66 -4.64 4.89
N ILE A 14 5.79 -5.65 4.90
CA ILE A 14 4.55 -5.67 4.12
C ILE A 14 3.40 -5.25 5.03
N ALA A 15 2.75 -4.13 4.73
CA ALA A 15 1.49 -3.75 5.36
C ALA A 15 0.38 -4.67 4.85
N SER A 16 -0.30 -5.38 5.75
CA SER A 16 -1.38 -6.32 5.41
C SER A 16 -2.56 -6.13 6.38
N GLY A 17 -3.77 -6.03 5.83
CA GLY A 17 -5.03 -5.88 6.58
C GLY A 17 -5.63 -4.47 6.49
N GLY A 18 -6.97 -4.40 6.37
CA GLY A 18 -7.74 -3.14 6.44
C GLY A 18 -7.68 -2.21 5.22
N GLY A 19 -6.94 -2.57 4.16
CA GLY A 19 -6.89 -1.81 2.91
C GLY A 19 -8.22 -1.85 2.15
N GLY A 20 -9.10 -0.88 2.42
CA GLY A 20 -10.41 -0.73 1.75
C GLY A 20 -10.52 0.40 0.71
N THR A 21 -9.53 1.28 0.60
CA THR A 21 -9.58 2.47 -0.28
C THR A 21 -8.21 2.72 -0.89
N MET A 22 -8.15 3.49 -1.98
CA MET A 22 -6.87 3.90 -2.58
C MET A 22 -6.00 4.69 -1.59
N GLN A 23 -6.61 5.54 -0.74
CA GLN A 23 -5.89 6.32 0.29
C GLN A 23 -5.17 5.41 1.30
N HIS A 24 -5.76 4.27 1.68
CA HIS A 24 -5.10 3.34 2.59
C HIS A 24 -3.76 2.82 2.06
N PHE A 25 -3.59 2.72 0.73
CA PHE A 25 -2.30 2.39 0.14
C PHE A 25 -1.30 3.54 0.25
N THR A 26 -1.72 4.78 -0.07
CA THR A 26 -0.89 5.98 0.13
C THR A 26 -0.43 6.10 1.58
N ASP A 27 -1.33 5.90 2.54
CA ASP A 27 -1.02 5.97 3.97
C ASP A 27 -0.07 4.84 4.38
N ALA A 28 -0.21 3.63 3.83
CA ALA A 28 0.70 2.52 4.09
C ALA A 28 2.14 2.85 3.69
N PHE A 29 2.33 3.51 2.53
CA PHE A 29 3.66 3.90 2.04
C PHE A 29 4.22 5.16 2.71
N THR A 30 3.39 6.16 2.98
CA THR A 30 3.83 7.48 3.48
C THR A 30 3.91 7.52 5.01
N VAL A 31 2.80 7.24 5.70
CA VAL A 31 2.70 7.26 7.16
C VAL A 31 3.24 5.95 7.73
N GLY A 32 2.83 4.83 7.13
CA GLY A 32 3.20 3.48 7.55
C GLY A 32 4.62 3.08 7.20
N LYS A 33 5.27 3.79 6.27
CA LYS A 33 6.62 3.51 5.75
C LYS A 33 6.83 2.05 5.33
N ALA A 34 5.77 1.39 4.88
CA ALA A 34 5.85 0.01 4.42
C ALA A 34 6.58 -0.07 3.07
N ASP A 35 7.33 -1.15 2.85
CA ASP A 35 7.98 -1.43 1.57
C ASP A 35 6.99 -1.99 0.54
N ALA A 36 5.92 -2.65 1.02
CA ALA A 36 4.85 -3.17 0.20
C ALA A 36 3.50 -3.10 0.94
N ALA A 37 2.41 -3.13 0.18
CA ALA A 37 1.05 -3.19 0.69
C ALA A 37 0.31 -4.39 0.07
N LEU A 38 -0.39 -5.16 0.91
CA LEU A 38 -1.17 -6.32 0.52
C LEU A 38 -2.66 -6.08 0.85
N ALA A 39 -3.50 -6.30 -0.15
CA ALA A 39 -4.95 -6.38 0.01
C ALA A 39 -5.49 -7.56 -0.81
N ALA A 40 -6.60 -8.15 -0.36
CA ALA A 40 -7.20 -9.32 -0.99
C ALA A 40 -8.64 -9.03 -1.46
N SER A 41 -9.56 -8.80 -0.53
CA SER A 41 -10.99 -8.68 -0.81
C SER A 41 -11.32 -7.62 -1.86
N ILE A 42 -10.74 -6.42 -1.76
CA ILE A 42 -11.01 -5.32 -2.70
C ILE A 42 -10.59 -5.62 -4.14
N PHE A 43 -9.55 -6.44 -4.33
CA PHE A 43 -9.12 -6.88 -5.65
C PHE A 43 -9.93 -8.10 -6.12
N HIS A 44 -10.26 -9.00 -5.20
CA HIS A 44 -11.06 -10.19 -5.50
C HIS A 44 -12.49 -9.84 -5.94
N PHE A 45 -13.10 -8.84 -5.30
CA PHE A 45 -14.45 -8.37 -5.63
C PHE A 45 -14.48 -7.27 -6.70
N GLY A 46 -13.31 -6.84 -7.19
CA GLY A 46 -13.21 -5.83 -8.24
C GLY A 46 -13.62 -4.42 -7.82
N GLU A 47 -13.61 -4.12 -6.52
CA GLU A 47 -13.93 -2.78 -5.98
C GLU A 47 -12.87 -1.75 -6.39
N ILE A 48 -11.61 -2.18 -6.55
CA ILE A 48 -10.51 -1.37 -7.05
C ILE A 48 -9.74 -2.18 -8.09
N ALA A 49 -9.58 -1.65 -9.31
CA ALA A 49 -8.73 -2.27 -10.31
C ALA A 49 -7.24 -1.99 -10.02
N ILE A 50 -6.39 -3.01 -10.14
CA ILE A 50 -4.94 -2.86 -9.92
C ILE A 50 -4.32 -1.76 -10.83
N PRO A 51 -4.67 -1.64 -12.13
CA PRO A 51 -4.15 -0.55 -12.96
C PRO A 51 -4.52 0.84 -12.45
N GLU A 52 -5.77 1.03 -12.01
CA GLU A 52 -6.26 2.31 -11.46
C GLU A 52 -5.54 2.67 -10.16
N LEU A 53 -5.36 1.69 -9.27
CA LEU A 53 -4.60 1.88 -8.04
C LEU A 53 -3.15 2.32 -8.34
N LYS A 54 -2.50 1.67 -9.32
CA LYS A 54 -1.13 2.03 -9.70
C LYS A 54 -1.04 3.43 -10.30
N GLN A 55 -1.99 3.82 -11.14
CA GLN A 55 -2.07 5.18 -11.68
C GLN A 55 -2.29 6.20 -10.57
N TYR A 56 -3.18 5.91 -9.63
CA TYR A 56 -3.40 6.75 -8.45
C TYR A 56 -2.12 6.90 -7.62
N LEU A 57 -1.42 5.80 -7.30
CA LEU A 57 -0.17 5.83 -6.53
C LEU A 57 0.93 6.62 -7.26
N GLN A 58 1.04 6.46 -8.58
CA GLN A 58 1.95 7.26 -9.39
C GLN A 58 1.63 8.75 -9.29
N ALA A 59 0.33 9.13 -9.36
CA ALA A 59 -0.10 10.52 -9.19
C ALA A 59 0.16 11.08 -7.78
N GLN A 60 0.23 10.21 -6.76
CA GLN A 60 0.68 10.55 -5.41
C GLN A 60 2.22 10.58 -5.26
N HIS A 61 2.96 10.49 -6.36
CA HIS A 61 4.44 10.45 -6.39
C HIS A 61 5.04 9.23 -5.68
N ILE A 62 4.28 8.13 -5.59
CA ILE A 62 4.77 6.85 -5.05
C ILE A 62 5.31 6.01 -6.21
N PRO A 63 6.60 5.60 -6.19
CA PRO A 63 7.17 4.77 -7.24
C PRO A 63 6.48 3.41 -7.30
N VAL A 64 5.86 3.12 -8.44
CA VAL A 64 5.20 1.85 -8.71
C VAL A 64 5.53 1.37 -10.12
N ARG A 65 5.59 0.06 -10.30
CA ARG A 65 5.73 -0.53 -11.65
C ARG A 65 4.39 -0.42 -12.37
N LEU A 66 4.34 0.32 -13.47
CA LEU A 66 3.21 0.30 -14.41
C LEU A 66 3.20 -1.04 -15.17
#